data_AF-A0A9E4N6G3-F1
#
_entry.id   AF-A0A9E4N6G3-F1
#
_cell.length_a   1.000
_cell.length_b   1.000
_cell.length_c   1.000
_cell.angle_alpha   90.00
_cell.angle_beta   90.00
_cell.angle_gamma   90.00
#
_symmetry.space_group_name_H-M   'P 1'
#
loop_
_entity.id
_entity.type
_entity.pdbx_description
1 polymer ?
#
loop_
_entity_poly.entity_id
_entity_poly.type
_entity_poly.pdbx_seq_one_letter_code
_entity_poly.pdbx_strand_id
1 'polypeptide(L)'
;MDLASLKPTGKHSLAIISGILFFLVVAATTEVIIYLLDSKNQEHERSDVVERVSTLRARLEGELNSTLHLTRGLIAYVATHPDIQEPNFSQLVSEILSQGRNIRNIGLARNNIITHIFPLAGNESALGLEYEKNSKQWPAVKQAMDAKGTVVAGPVNLVQGGQAFIARTPIYTRQGISG
;
A
#
# COMPACT_ATOMS: atom_id res chain seq x y z
N MET A 1 -41.11 -65.94 -56.56
CA MET A 1 -40.80 -64.58 -56.03
C MET A 1 -39.57 -64.72 -55.18
N ASP A 2 -38.53 -64.01 -55.59
CA ASP A 2 -37.13 -64.19 -55.22
C ASP A 2 -36.86 -63.62 -53.81
N LEU A 3 -36.30 -64.45 -52.93
CA LEU A 3 -35.95 -64.10 -51.53
C LEU A 3 -34.46 -63.76 -51.38
N ALA A 4 -33.72 -63.53 -52.48
CA ALA A 4 -32.27 -63.38 -52.48
C ALA A 4 -31.71 -61.94 -52.63
N SER A 5 -32.50 -60.88 -52.40
CA SER A 5 -32.04 -59.50 -52.71
C SER A 5 -31.55 -58.64 -51.53
N LEU A 6 -31.49 -59.13 -50.29
CA LEU A 6 -30.85 -58.38 -49.20
C LEU A 6 -29.36 -58.73 -49.07
N LYS A 7 -28.51 -57.98 -49.76
CA LYS A 7 -27.04 -57.97 -49.61
C LYS A 7 -26.55 -56.51 -49.40
N PRO A 8 -25.36 -56.32 -48.82
CA PRO A 8 -25.17 -55.88 -47.45
C PRO A 8 -24.91 -54.37 -47.35
N THR A 9 -25.80 -53.65 -46.67
CA THR A 9 -25.63 -52.22 -46.31
C THR A 9 -24.52 -51.96 -45.28
N GLY A 10 -23.84 -53.01 -44.77
CA GLY A 10 -22.95 -52.95 -43.61
C GLY A 10 -21.61 -52.23 -43.78
N LYS A 11 -21.02 -52.18 -44.98
CA LYS A 11 -19.70 -51.52 -45.18
C LYS A 11 -19.79 -49.99 -45.19
N HIS A 12 -20.82 -49.43 -45.83
CA HIS A 12 -21.02 -47.99 -45.87
C HIS A 12 -21.44 -47.44 -44.50
N SER A 13 -22.26 -48.18 -43.74
CA SER A 13 -22.62 -47.80 -42.37
C SER A 13 -21.42 -47.82 -41.41
N LEU A 14 -20.52 -48.81 -41.51
CA LEU A 14 -19.29 -48.86 -40.70
C LEU A 14 -18.35 -47.68 -40.99
N ALA A 15 -18.19 -47.31 -42.26
CA ALA A 15 -17.38 -46.16 -42.64
C ALA A 15 -17.95 -44.85 -42.07
N ILE A 16 -19.27 -44.65 -42.17
CA ILE A 16 -19.95 -43.47 -41.61
C ILE A 16 -19.78 -43.40 -40.08
N ILE A 17 -19.96 -44.53 -39.37
CA ILE A 17 -19.78 -44.59 -37.91
C ILE A 17 -18.35 -44.23 -37.52
N SER A 18 -17.34 -44.76 -38.23
CA SER A 18 -15.93 -44.44 -37.95
C SER A 18 -15.61 -42.95 -38.17
N GLY A 19 -16.19 -42.33 -39.21
CA GLY A 19 -16.04 -40.91 -39.48
C GLY A 19 -16.69 -40.03 -38.42
N ILE A 20 -17.90 -40.39 -37.97
CA ILE A 20 -18.57 -39.69 -36.86
C ILE A 20 -17.77 -39.83 -35.57
N LEU A 21 -17.28 -41.03 -35.25
CA LEU A 21 -16.46 -41.25 -34.06
C LEU A 21 -15.18 -40.42 -34.10
N PHE A 22 -14.49 -40.40 -35.24
CA PHE A 22 -13.30 -39.57 -35.41
C PHE A 22 -13.61 -38.08 -35.23
N PHE A 23 -14.69 -37.58 -35.85
CA PHE A 23 -15.14 -36.20 -35.70
C PHE A 23 -15.46 -35.86 -34.24
N LEU A 24 -16.16 -36.74 -33.52
CA LEU A 24 -16.49 -36.55 -32.10
C LEU A 24 -15.23 -36.49 -31.23
N VAL A 25 -14.23 -37.35 -31.49
CA VAL A 25 -12.95 -37.32 -30.76
C VAL A 25 -12.20 -36.01 -31.03
N VAL A 26 -12.16 -35.55 -32.28
CA VAL A 26 -11.51 -34.28 -32.63
C VAL A 26 -12.26 -33.10 -31.99
N ALA A 27 -13.59 -33.11 -32.00
CA ALA A 27 -14.40 -32.07 -31.36
C ALA A 27 -14.19 -32.05 -29.84
N ALA A 28 -14.22 -33.21 -29.19
CA ALA A 28 -14.01 -33.33 -27.74
C ALA A 28 -12.60 -32.90 -27.31
N THR A 29 -11.57 -33.30 -28.07
CA THR A 29 -10.19 -32.87 -27.77
C THR A 29 -10.02 -31.37 -27.98
N THR A 30 -10.65 -30.79 -29.00
CA THR A 30 -10.63 -29.34 -29.25
C THR A 30 -11.28 -28.56 -28.11
N GLU A 31 -12.46 -29.00 -27.63
CA GLU A 31 -13.14 -28.39 -26.48
C GLU A 31 -12.29 -28.43 -25.21
N VAL A 32 -11.65 -29.56 -24.93
CA VAL A 32 -10.73 -29.69 -23.77
C VAL A 32 -9.55 -28.72 -23.91
N ILE A 33 -8.96 -28.59 -25.10
CA ILE A 33 -7.86 -27.64 -25.34
C ILE A 33 -8.34 -26.20 -25.12
N ILE A 34 -9.51 -25.81 -25.66
CA ILE A 34 -10.08 -24.47 -25.48
C ILE A 34 -10.32 -24.19 -24.00
N TYR A 35 -10.95 -25.13 -23.26
CA TYR A 35 -11.20 -25.00 -21.84
C TYR A 35 -9.91 -24.82 -21.02
N LEU A 36 -8.87 -25.62 -21.34
CA LEU A 36 -7.56 -25.51 -20.69
C LEU A 36 -6.86 -24.19 -21.00
N LEU A 37 -6.97 -23.69 -22.23
CA LEU A 37 -6.40 -22.40 -22.63
C LEU A 37 -7.11 -21.23 -21.93
N ASP A 38 -8.44 -21.26 -21.87
CA ASP A 38 -9.22 -20.23 -21.18
C ASP A 38 -8.90 -20.19 -19.68
N SER A 39 -8.88 -21.37 -19.04
CA SER A 39 -8.51 -21.50 -17.63
C SER A 39 -7.10 -20.95 -17.34
N LYS A 40 -6.13 -21.27 -18.20
CA LYS A 40 -4.77 -20.73 -18.09
C LYS A 40 -4.74 -19.22 -18.31
N ASN A 41 -5.48 -18.70 -19.28
CA ASN A 41 -5.48 -17.27 -19.58
C ASN A 41 -6.03 -16.46 -18.39
N GLN A 42 -7.12 -16.93 -17.77
CA GLN A 42 -7.66 -16.32 -16.55
C GLN A 42 -6.67 -16.37 -15.38
N GLU A 43 -5.95 -17.48 -15.21
CA GLU A 43 -4.93 -17.63 -14.17
C GLU A 43 -3.74 -16.67 -14.40
N HIS A 44 -3.29 -16.55 -15.65
CA HIS A 44 -2.22 -15.61 -16.04
C HIS A 44 -2.63 -14.16 -15.79
N GLU A 45 -3.81 -13.73 -16.23
CA GLU A 45 -4.31 -12.37 -15.98
C GLU A 45 -4.39 -12.07 -14.49
N ARG A 46 -4.88 -13.03 -13.69
CA ARG A 46 -4.94 -12.89 -12.23
C ARG A 46 -3.54 -12.80 -11.62
N SER A 47 -2.60 -13.64 -12.05
CA SER A 47 -1.22 -13.64 -11.57
C SER A 47 -0.53 -12.31 -11.88
N ASP A 48 -0.67 -11.81 -13.11
CA ASP A 48 -0.10 -10.53 -13.54
C ASP A 48 -0.62 -9.35 -12.68
N VAL A 49 -1.93 -9.35 -12.39
CA VAL A 49 -2.52 -8.34 -11.51
C VAL A 49 -1.93 -8.45 -10.10
N VAL A 50 -1.83 -9.66 -9.55
CA VAL A 50 -1.25 -9.88 -8.22
C VAL A 50 0.22 -9.45 -8.17
N GLU A 51 1.01 -9.75 -9.19
CA GLU A 51 2.42 -9.35 -9.28
C GLU A 51 2.56 -7.83 -9.33
N ARG A 52 1.78 -7.16 -10.18
CA ARG A 52 1.79 -5.69 -10.29
C ARG A 52 1.39 -5.02 -8.99
N VAL A 53 0.33 -5.50 -8.35
CA VAL A 53 -0.14 -4.97 -7.05
C VAL A 53 0.90 -5.23 -5.97
N SER A 54 1.52 -6.40 -5.95
CA SER A 54 2.56 -6.75 -4.98
C SER A 54 3.81 -5.89 -5.14
N THR A 55 4.24 -5.65 -6.38
CA THR A 55 5.37 -4.77 -6.70
C THR A 55 5.08 -3.33 -6.30
N LEU A 56 3.87 -2.83 -6.59
CA LEU A 56 3.44 -1.50 -6.19
C LEU A 56 3.42 -1.37 -4.66
N ARG A 57 2.86 -2.37 -3.97
CA ARG A 57 2.84 -2.42 -2.51
C ARG A 57 4.24 -2.38 -1.93
N ALA A 58 5.15 -3.25 -2.41
CA ALA A 58 6.53 -3.30 -1.93
C ALA A 58 7.25 -1.96 -2.13
N ARG A 59 7.00 -1.29 -3.26
CA ARG A 59 7.56 0.04 -3.53
C ARG A 59 7.01 1.09 -2.56
N LEU A 60 5.70 1.10 -2.30
CA LEU A 60 5.08 2.02 -1.34
C LEU A 60 5.60 1.78 0.08
N GLU A 61 5.69 0.52 0.52
CA GLU A 61 6.26 0.16 1.81
C GLU A 61 7.73 0.58 1.92
N GLY A 62 8.52 0.40 0.86
CA GLY A 62 9.91 0.84 0.78
C GLY A 62 10.07 2.36 0.93
N GLU A 63 9.28 3.15 0.20
CA GLU A 63 9.29 4.61 0.26
C GLU A 63 8.82 5.14 1.63
N LEU A 64 7.79 4.52 2.22
CA LEU A 64 7.29 4.86 3.55
C LEU A 64 8.33 4.54 4.63
N ASN A 65 8.93 3.35 4.58
CA ASN A 65 9.97 2.97 5.53
C ASN A 65 11.19 3.88 5.40
N SER A 66 11.67 4.16 4.18
CA SER A 66 12.79 5.09 3.93
C SER A 66 12.53 6.45 4.58
N THR A 67 11.32 6.99 4.41
CA THR A 67 10.89 8.24 5.05
C THR A 67 10.97 8.17 6.58
N LEU A 68 10.44 7.10 7.19
CA LEU A 68 10.48 6.91 8.64
C LEU A 68 11.91 6.73 9.17
N HIS A 69 12.79 6.07 8.42
CA HIS A 69 14.19 5.87 8.79
C HIS A 69 14.92 7.20 8.98
N LEU A 70 14.70 8.18 8.10
CA LEU A 70 15.33 9.50 8.18
C LEU A 70 14.96 10.25 9.48
N THR A 71 13.76 10.03 9.99
CA THR A 71 13.29 10.70 11.23
C THR A 71 13.88 10.12 12.52
N ARG A 72 14.53 8.94 12.49
CA ARG A 72 15.08 8.30 13.71
C ARG A 72 16.23 9.10 14.34
N GLY A 73 17.08 9.70 13.51
CA GLY A 73 18.15 10.57 13.98
C GLY A 73 17.60 11.81 14.69
N LEU A 74 16.56 12.42 14.11
CA LEU A 74 15.84 13.54 14.72
C LEU A 74 15.21 13.16 16.07
N ILE A 75 14.54 12.00 16.13
CA ILE A 75 13.94 11.51 17.37
C ILE A 75 15.00 11.34 18.48
N ALA A 76 16.13 10.70 18.17
CA ALA A 76 17.23 10.52 19.12
C ALA A 76 17.83 11.85 19.59
N TYR A 77 17.98 12.81 18.67
CA TYR A 77 18.48 14.14 18.98
C TYR A 77 17.52 14.90 19.91
N VAL A 78 16.23 14.94 19.59
CA VAL A 78 15.21 15.61 20.40
C VAL A 78 15.06 14.95 21.78
N ALA A 79 15.14 13.62 21.87
CA ALA A 79 15.08 12.90 23.15
C ALA A 79 16.22 13.29 24.12
N THR A 80 17.37 13.71 23.59
CA THR A 80 18.54 14.16 24.37
C THR A 80 18.61 15.69 24.53
N HIS A 81 17.90 16.45 23.68
CA HIS A 81 17.83 17.91 23.69
C HIS A 81 16.35 18.36 23.69
N PRO A 82 15.60 18.12 24.78
CA PRO A 82 14.15 18.39 24.82
C PRO A 82 13.82 19.86 24.54
N ASP A 83 14.71 20.77 24.92
CA ASP A 83 14.56 22.22 24.80
C ASP A 83 15.18 22.80 23.51
N ILE A 84 15.33 21.99 22.45
CA ILE A 84 15.79 22.45 21.13
C ILE A 84 15.04 23.73 20.69
N GLN A 85 15.76 24.70 20.11
CA GLN A 85 15.20 25.99 19.70
C GLN A 85 15.14 26.11 18.17
N GLU A 86 14.40 27.10 17.66
CA GLU A 86 14.05 27.27 16.23
C GLU A 86 15.14 27.73 15.24
N PRO A 87 16.44 27.91 15.57
CA PRO A 87 17.44 27.75 14.50
C PRO A 87 17.87 26.29 14.35
N ASN A 88 18.08 25.59 15.46
CA ASN A 88 18.68 24.26 15.45
C ASN A 88 17.70 23.19 14.95
N PHE A 89 16.41 23.28 15.32
CA PHE A 89 15.38 22.37 14.82
C PHE A 89 15.22 22.50 13.30
N SER A 90 15.00 23.73 12.83
CA SER A 90 14.83 24.04 11.42
C SER A 90 16.03 23.58 10.58
N GLN A 91 17.27 23.82 11.04
CA GLN A 91 18.48 23.36 10.34
C GLN A 91 18.56 21.82 10.25
N LEU A 92 18.29 21.12 11.35
CA LEU A 92 18.33 19.65 11.35
C LEU A 92 17.24 19.06 10.44
N VAL A 93 16.03 19.60 10.49
CA VAL A 93 14.93 19.15 9.64
C VAL A 93 15.19 19.49 8.17
N SER A 94 15.79 20.64 7.84
CA SER A 94 16.11 20.97 6.45
C SER A 94 17.07 19.98 5.81
N GLU A 95 18.06 19.48 6.57
CA GLU A 95 18.97 18.43 6.09
C GLU A 95 18.28 17.07 5.92
N ILE A 96 17.27 16.78 6.75
CA ILE A 96 16.45 15.57 6.58
C ILE A 96 15.57 15.67 5.33
N LEU A 97 14.94 16.83 5.11
CA LEU A 97 14.06 17.05 3.96
C LEU A 97 14.84 17.15 2.64
N SER A 98 16.11 17.59 2.65
CA SER A 98 16.94 17.58 1.44
C SER A 98 17.23 16.15 0.94
N GLN A 99 17.23 15.16 1.85
CA GLN A 99 17.38 13.74 1.52
C GLN A 99 16.05 13.05 1.24
N GLY A 100 14.97 13.49 1.89
CA GLY A 100 13.63 12.89 1.79
C GLY A 100 12.74 13.57 0.76
N ARG A 101 12.51 12.93 -0.41
CA ARG A 101 11.70 13.54 -1.49
C ARG A 101 10.20 13.63 -1.22
N ASN A 102 9.66 12.85 -0.28
CA ASN A 102 8.22 12.65 -0.11
C ASN A 102 7.68 13.20 1.23
N ILE A 103 8.48 13.99 1.96
CA ILE A 103 8.08 14.60 3.24
C ILE A 103 7.69 16.05 3.00
N ARG A 104 6.44 16.40 3.29
CA ARG A 104 5.93 17.78 3.10
C ARG A 104 6.39 18.74 4.21
N ASN A 105 6.34 18.28 5.46
CA ASN A 105 6.78 19.02 6.64
C ASN A 105 7.06 18.04 7.78
N ILE A 106 7.82 18.49 8.78
CA ILE A 106 8.01 17.82 10.06
C ILE A 106 7.69 18.81 11.16
N GLY A 107 6.80 18.41 12.08
CA GLY A 107 6.46 19.17 13.28
C GLY A 107 6.92 18.45 14.55
N LEU A 108 7.37 19.21 15.55
CA LEU A 108 7.65 18.72 16.89
C LEU A 108 6.54 19.20 17.84
N ALA A 109 5.91 18.26 18.52
CA ALA A 109 4.97 18.56 19.59
C ALA A 109 5.61 18.29 20.95
N ARG A 110 5.49 19.26 21.87
CA ARG A 110 5.84 19.09 23.28
C ARG A 110 4.56 19.12 24.09
N ASN A 111 4.37 18.16 24.98
CA ASN A 111 3.14 18.04 25.77
C ASN A 111 1.88 18.09 24.89
N ASN A 112 1.90 17.39 23.75
CA ASN A 112 0.82 17.36 22.76
C ASN A 112 0.49 18.70 22.07
N ILE A 113 1.37 19.71 22.17
CA ILE A 113 1.22 21.01 21.51
C ILE A 113 2.33 21.18 20.46
N ILE A 114 1.98 21.48 19.21
CA ILE A 114 2.99 21.75 18.16
C ILE A 114 3.77 23.01 18.53
N THR A 115 5.07 22.84 18.79
CA THR A 115 5.98 23.93 19.18
C THR A 115 6.95 24.33 18.07
N HIS A 116 7.25 23.40 17.16
CA HIS A 116 8.16 23.61 16.03
C HIS A 116 7.55 23.03 14.77
N ILE A 117 7.82 23.65 13.62
CA ILE A 117 7.42 23.12 12.32
C ILE A 117 8.34 23.63 11.22
N PHE A 118 8.76 22.72 10.34
CA PHE A 118 9.56 23.08 9.18
C PHE A 118 9.09 22.32 7.92
N PRO A 119 9.00 22.98 6.75
CA PRO A 119 9.16 24.43 6.56
C PRO A 119 8.01 25.21 7.19
N LEU A 120 8.30 26.40 7.74
CA LEU A 120 7.28 27.24 8.36
C LEU A 120 6.29 27.80 7.33
N ALA A 121 6.81 28.24 6.18
CA ALA A 121 6.03 28.82 5.10
C ALA A 121 4.89 27.88 4.66
N GLY A 122 3.65 28.32 4.80
CA GLY A 122 2.45 27.56 4.47
C GLY A 122 2.03 26.50 5.49
N ASN A 123 2.70 26.41 6.64
CA ASN A 123 2.32 25.52 7.76
C ASN A 123 2.15 26.29 9.09
N GLU A 124 2.07 27.61 9.07
CA GLU A 124 2.01 28.49 10.24
C GLU A 124 0.79 28.18 11.12
N SER A 125 -0.33 27.81 10.48
CA SER A 125 -1.58 27.46 11.17
C SER A 125 -1.50 26.21 12.05
N ALA A 126 -0.46 25.39 11.90
CA ALA A 126 -0.24 24.22 12.73
C ALA A 126 0.52 24.55 14.03
N LEU A 127 1.27 25.66 14.10
CA LEU A 127 1.95 26.06 15.33
C LEU A 127 0.95 26.37 16.43
N GLY A 128 1.23 25.88 17.65
CA GLY A 128 0.35 26.02 18.80
C GLY A 128 -0.87 25.09 18.78
N LEU A 129 -1.01 24.20 17.78
CA LEU A 129 -2.10 23.24 17.76
C LEU A 129 -1.98 22.28 18.95
N GLU A 130 -2.97 22.31 19.82
CA GLU A 130 -3.14 21.36 20.93
C GLU A 130 -3.89 20.12 20.43
N TYR A 131 -3.20 18.99 20.33
CA TYR A 131 -3.81 17.77 19.80
C TYR A 131 -4.99 17.29 20.63
N GLU A 132 -4.94 17.45 21.96
CA GLU A 132 -6.00 17.04 22.89
C GLU A 132 -7.33 17.74 22.63
N LYS A 133 -7.29 18.99 22.12
CA LYS A 133 -8.47 19.77 21.74
C LYS A 133 -8.94 19.47 20.31
N ASN A 134 -8.14 18.76 19.53
CA ASN A 134 -8.46 18.39 18.15
C ASN A 134 -9.01 16.97 18.07
N SER A 135 -10.33 16.84 18.15
CA SER A 135 -11.02 15.53 18.12
C SER A 135 -10.73 14.69 16.87
N LYS A 136 -10.34 15.30 15.75
CA LYS A 136 -10.00 14.59 14.51
C LYS A 136 -8.60 13.99 14.53
N GLN A 137 -7.65 14.63 15.20
CA GLN A 137 -6.24 14.19 15.21
C GLN A 137 -5.86 13.46 16.50
N TRP A 138 -6.53 13.75 17.62
CA TRP A 138 -6.23 13.17 18.93
C TRP A 138 -6.20 11.64 18.96
N PRO A 139 -7.16 10.90 18.33
CA PRO A 139 -7.15 9.44 18.41
C PRO A 139 -5.86 8.82 17.88
N ALA A 140 -5.31 9.34 16.79
CA ALA A 140 -4.06 8.84 16.20
C ALA A 140 -2.82 9.21 17.04
N VAL A 141 -2.82 10.39 17.68
CA VAL A 141 -1.76 10.79 18.61
C VAL A 141 -1.77 9.88 19.84
N LYS A 142 -2.95 9.69 20.43
CA LYS A 142 -3.13 8.79 21.58
C LYS A 142 -2.73 7.36 21.25
N GLN A 143 -3.14 6.84 20.09
CA GLN A 143 -2.75 5.50 19.65
C GLN A 143 -1.21 5.37 19.52
N ALA A 144 -0.52 6.39 19.00
CA ALA A 144 0.93 6.37 18.88
C ALA A 144 1.61 6.31 20.26
N MET A 145 1.11 7.10 21.21
CA MET A 145 1.58 7.07 22.61
C MET A 145 1.31 5.71 23.27
N ASP A 146 0.07 5.21 23.20
CA ASP A 146 -0.35 3.94 23.80
C ASP A 146 0.47 2.75 23.24
N ALA A 147 0.74 2.76 21.93
CA ALA A 147 1.54 1.74 21.25
C ALA A 147 3.05 1.91 21.47
N LYS A 148 3.51 3.04 22.02
CA LYS A 148 4.94 3.42 22.12
C LYS A 148 5.68 3.27 20.81
N GLY A 149 5.02 3.60 19.71
CA GLY A 149 5.51 3.32 18.37
C GLY A 149 4.92 4.24 17.32
N THR A 150 5.51 4.22 16.13
CA THR A 150 5.05 5.02 15.01
C THR A 150 3.67 4.56 14.55
N VAL A 151 2.72 5.49 14.47
CA VAL A 151 1.41 5.29 13.86
C VAL A 151 1.30 6.15 12.62
N VAL A 152 0.89 5.54 11.50
CA VAL A 152 0.58 6.26 10.27
C VAL A 152 -0.93 6.39 10.16
N ALA A 153 -1.41 7.64 10.10
CA ALA A 153 -2.82 7.95 9.88
C ALA A 153 -2.98 8.66 8.54
N GLY A 154 -3.99 8.28 7.75
CA GLY A 154 -4.27 8.98 6.51
C GLY A 154 -5.15 8.21 5.53
N PRO A 155 -5.48 8.84 4.39
CA PRO A 155 -5.19 10.23 4.08
C PRO A 155 -6.14 11.18 4.82
N VAL A 156 -5.60 12.20 5.48
CA VAL A 156 -6.37 13.18 6.27
C VAL A 156 -6.25 14.57 5.67
N ASN A 157 -7.29 15.39 5.87
CA ASN A 157 -7.25 16.81 5.54
C ASN A 157 -6.42 17.56 6.59
N LEU A 158 -5.39 18.28 6.13
CA LEU A 158 -4.50 19.05 6.97
C LEU A 158 -5.12 20.38 7.39
N VAL A 159 -4.73 20.91 8.55
CA VAL A 159 -5.20 22.22 9.05
C VAL A 159 -4.77 23.34 8.10
N GLN A 160 -3.57 23.23 7.55
CA GLN A 160 -3.01 24.13 6.54
C GLN A 160 -3.53 23.90 5.11
N GLY A 161 -4.43 22.94 4.91
CA GLY A 161 -4.98 22.60 3.60
C GLY A 161 -4.22 21.52 2.82
N GLY A 162 -4.97 20.81 1.97
CA GLY A 162 -4.53 19.62 1.24
C GLY A 162 -4.72 18.32 2.02
N GLN A 163 -4.34 17.20 1.40
CA GLN A 163 -4.49 15.86 1.94
C GLN A 163 -3.12 15.18 2.09
N ALA A 164 -2.89 14.51 3.22
CA ALA A 164 -1.63 13.80 3.46
C ALA A 164 -1.81 12.59 4.39
N PHE A 165 -0.83 11.69 4.36
CA PHE A 165 -0.59 10.76 5.44
C PHE A 165 0.29 11.44 6.49
N ILE A 166 0.01 11.17 7.76
CA ILE A 166 0.75 11.69 8.90
C ILE A 166 1.31 10.51 9.68
N ALA A 167 2.64 10.38 9.70
CA ALA A 167 3.33 9.51 10.62
C ALA A 167 3.59 10.25 11.93
N ARG A 168 3.18 9.64 13.04
CA ARG A 168 3.38 10.17 14.40
C ARG A 168 4.23 9.18 15.17
N THR A 169 5.33 9.64 15.73
CA THR A 169 6.21 8.83 16.58
C THR A 169 6.33 9.54 17.93
N PRO A 170 5.89 8.93 19.04
CA PRO A 170 6.04 9.54 20.36
C PRO A 170 7.52 9.62 20.73
N ILE A 171 7.93 10.71 21.37
CA ILE A 171 9.28 10.88 21.88
C ILE A 171 9.24 10.88 23.40
N TYR A 172 10.01 9.98 24.02
CA TYR A 172 10.13 9.87 25.47
C TYR A 172 11.47 10.41 25.93
N THR A 173 11.44 11.39 26.82
CA THR A 173 12.64 11.95 27.45
C THR A 173 12.85 11.32 28.83
N ARG A 174 14.09 11.23 29.31
CA ARG A 174 14.36 10.74 30.70
C ARG A 174 13.73 11.62 31.79
N GLN A 175 13.38 12.86 31.46
CA GLN A 175 12.80 13.84 32.39
C GLN A 175 11.26 13.83 32.39
N GLY A 176 10.61 12.89 31.69
CA GLY A 176 9.16 12.67 31.76
C GLY A 176 8.31 13.49 30.79
N ILE A 177 8.92 14.38 29.99
CA ILE A 177 8.22 15.06 28.90
C ILE A 177 7.92 14.01 27.82
N SER A 178 6.63 13.77 27.58
CA SER A 178 6.09 12.78 26.66
C SER A 178 5.07 13.47 25.74
N GLY A 179 5.21 13.25 24.42
CA GLY A 179 4.35 13.77 23.36
C GLY A 179 4.74 13.19 22.00
#